data_AF-A0A4V6NPV6-F1
#
_entry.id   AF-A0A4V6NPV6-F1
#
_cell.length_a   1.000
_cell.length_b   1.000
_cell.length_c   1.000
_cell.angle_alpha   90.00
_cell.angle_beta   90.00
_cell.angle_gamma   90.00
#
_symmetry.space_group_name_H-M   'P 1'
#
loop_
_entity.id
_entity.type
_entity.pdbx_description
1 polymer ?
#
loop_
_entity_poly.entity_id
_entity_poly.type
_entity_poly.pdbx_seq_one_letter_code
_entity_poly.pdbx_strand_id
1 'polypeptide(L)'
;MNAAGRSRRRARGVSLVEAMVALAVMAIGLLGVVGLQATLRANADVSRQRSEAVRIAQERLEILRGYRSLDGANGVSYESTIATAPGQPMPTALANTEFTLYQTVTELEPEAGRAKMVELKVAWRDRRAENDNQWVDFATFIAGTPPDLSGALFMPGNTTGLALPGGRHPAIPSEAELDEGGSTSTFRLPDSGGVSWVFNNLTGVIVSICMPSTPCVASNAYLLSGYVRFATGQSPTPELAEVPPSLSEADQDSIPDMPAPFVTVQRTGSPLPPVVDCLHRVFAGYVAYYCAVPLASASTTWSGRSTLQLSKLATLPRDDVPGTLRDADKLRVCRYTPMPRPPRNIDHPLDYVDVVGALTNQNFLVISAGDGSNRFACPDDDPDTAPMTKTLEHQPEPEPVPTTTS
;
A
#
# COMPACT_ATOMS: atom_id res chain seq x y z
N MET A 1 -3.35 -53.32 105.12
CA MET A 1 -1.92 -53.25 104.73
C MET A 1 -1.83 -52.63 103.34
N ASN A 2 -1.01 -51.59 103.24
CA ASN A 2 -0.47 -50.87 102.08
C ASN A 2 -1.37 -50.48 100.89
N ALA A 3 -1.57 -49.17 100.82
CA ALA A 3 -1.71 -48.42 99.59
C ALA A 3 -0.40 -48.44 98.76
N ALA A 4 -0.53 -48.41 97.44
CA ALA A 4 0.38 -47.80 96.49
C ALA A 4 -0.38 -47.67 95.15
N GLY A 5 -0.46 -46.56 94.44
CA GLY A 5 0.17 -45.25 94.53
C GLY A 5 0.05 -44.65 93.13
N ARG A 6 -0.92 -43.76 92.88
CA ARG A 6 -1.00 -43.03 91.61
C ARG A 6 -0.09 -41.81 91.69
N SER A 7 1.03 -41.85 90.96
CA SER A 7 1.97 -40.74 90.87
C SER A 7 1.29 -39.54 90.20
N ARG A 8 0.98 -38.50 90.98
CA ARG A 8 0.64 -37.19 90.45
C ARG A 8 1.89 -36.59 89.82
N ARG A 9 1.94 -36.55 88.48
CA ARG A 9 2.93 -35.75 87.76
C ARG A 9 2.76 -34.31 88.20
N ARG A 10 3.78 -33.77 88.88
CA ARG A 10 3.86 -32.35 89.24
C ARG A 10 3.88 -31.54 87.95
N ALA A 11 2.81 -30.82 87.66
CA ALA A 11 2.82 -29.73 86.71
C ALA A 11 3.82 -28.68 87.25
N ARG A 12 5.04 -28.70 86.72
CA ARG A 12 6.06 -27.71 87.05
C ARG A 12 5.65 -26.39 86.40
N GLY A 13 5.51 -25.35 87.23
CA GLY A 13 5.18 -24.00 86.82
C GLY A 13 6.28 -23.38 85.96
N VAL A 14 6.16 -23.56 84.64
CA VAL A 14 6.89 -22.81 83.61
C VAL A 14 6.00 -21.74 82.95
N SER A 15 4.70 -21.72 83.29
CA SER A 15 3.66 -20.93 82.60
C SER A 15 3.88 -19.41 82.57
N LEU A 16 4.37 -18.78 83.63
CA LEU A 16 4.46 -17.30 83.67
C LEU A 16 5.66 -16.79 82.87
N VAL A 17 6.83 -17.43 83.02
CA VAL A 17 8.03 -17.06 82.25
C VAL A 17 7.82 -17.37 80.76
N GLU A 18 7.20 -18.50 80.45
CA GLU A 18 6.85 -18.87 79.06
C GLU A 18 5.87 -17.88 78.43
N ALA A 19 4.84 -17.43 79.17
CA ALA A 19 3.91 -16.41 78.68
C ALA A 19 4.60 -15.04 78.45
N MET A 20 5.53 -14.64 79.32
CA MET A 20 6.31 -13.40 79.13
C MET A 20 7.23 -13.47 77.92
N VAL A 21 7.92 -14.61 77.74
CA VAL A 21 8.78 -14.84 76.58
C VAL A 21 7.94 -14.87 75.30
N ALA A 22 6.78 -15.54 75.31
CA ALA A 22 5.85 -15.56 74.17
C ALA A 22 5.36 -14.14 73.82
N LEU A 23 5.00 -13.32 74.81
CA LEU A 23 4.60 -11.93 74.58
C LEU A 23 5.75 -11.09 74.01
N ALA A 24 6.97 -11.25 74.54
CA ALA A 24 8.15 -10.54 74.03
C ALA A 24 8.46 -10.91 72.56
N VAL A 25 8.40 -12.20 72.22
CA VAL A 25 8.60 -12.69 70.84
C VAL A 25 7.49 -12.17 69.92
N MET A 26 6.23 -12.18 70.35
CA MET A 26 5.12 -11.60 69.58
C MET A 26 5.29 -10.09 69.37
N ALA A 27 5.71 -9.34 70.39
CA ALA A 27 5.94 -7.90 70.28
C ALA A 27 7.03 -7.58 69.24
N ILE A 28 8.15 -8.32 69.25
CA ILE A 28 9.22 -8.19 68.24
C ILE A 28 8.70 -8.56 66.85
N GLY A 29 7.92 -9.64 66.74
CA GLY A 29 7.31 -10.06 65.48
C GLY A 29 6.37 -9.01 64.88
N LEU A 30 5.52 -8.39 65.70
CA LEU A 30 4.60 -7.34 65.27
C LEU A 30 5.33 -6.07 64.82
N LEU A 31 6.43 -5.68 65.49
CA LEU A 31 7.28 -4.58 65.04
C LEU A 31 7.88 -4.86 63.64
N GLY A 32 8.29 -6.10 63.40
CA GLY A 32 8.76 -6.54 62.08
C GLY A 32 7.69 -6.41 60.99
N VAL A 33 6.44 -6.80 61.29
CA VAL A 33 5.31 -6.70 60.35
C VAL A 33 4.96 -5.25 60.05
N VAL A 34 4.94 -4.36 61.05
CA VAL A 34 4.67 -2.93 60.85
C VAL A 34 5.76 -2.28 59.97
N GLY A 35 7.02 -2.63 60.19
CA GLY A 35 8.14 -2.20 59.33
C GLY A 35 7.94 -2.63 57.88
N LEU A 36 7.61 -3.90 57.65
CA LEU A 36 7.32 -4.42 56.31
C LEU A 36 6.13 -3.72 55.65
N GLN A 37 5.02 -3.51 56.38
CA GLN A 37 3.84 -2.81 55.88
C GLN A 37 4.15 -1.35 55.51
N ALA A 38 4.99 -0.66 56.28
CA ALA A 38 5.43 0.69 55.98
C ALA A 38 6.27 0.73 54.69
N THR A 39 7.19 -0.21 54.51
CA THR A 39 8.00 -0.33 53.28
C THR A 39 7.14 -0.67 52.06
N LEU A 40 6.18 -1.60 52.19
CA LEU A 40 5.27 -1.95 51.09
C LEU A 40 4.41 -0.76 50.65
N ARG A 41 3.92 0.05 51.59
CA ARG A 41 3.18 1.28 51.28
C ARG A 41 4.06 2.31 50.56
N ALA A 42 5.28 2.53 51.04
CA ALA A 42 6.21 3.44 50.38
C ALA A 42 6.55 2.98 48.95
N ASN A 43 6.77 1.68 48.75
CA ASN A 43 7.01 1.12 47.42
C ASN A 43 5.78 1.22 46.50
N ALA A 44 4.57 1.04 47.05
CA ALA A 44 3.33 1.21 46.29
C ALA A 44 3.13 2.66 45.85
N ASP A 45 3.44 3.64 46.71
CA ASP A 45 3.37 5.06 46.38
C ASP A 45 4.35 5.42 45.25
N VAL A 46 5.61 4.97 45.36
CA VAL A 46 6.63 5.19 44.31
C VAL A 46 6.23 4.53 42.99
N SER A 47 5.69 3.31 43.05
CA SER A 47 5.18 2.62 41.85
C SER A 47 4.05 3.41 41.20
N ARG A 48 3.12 3.96 41.99
CA ARG A 48 2.01 4.77 41.49
C ARG A 48 2.49 6.06 40.83
N GLN A 49 3.44 6.76 41.45
CA GLN A 49 4.04 7.97 40.87
C GLN A 49 4.74 7.68 39.54
N ARG A 50 5.48 6.57 39.45
CA ARG A 50 6.12 6.15 38.19
C ARG A 50 5.10 5.81 37.11
N SER A 51 4.03 5.08 37.44
CA SER A 51 2.96 4.78 36.48
C SER A 51 2.30 6.06 35.95
N GLU A 52 2.09 7.05 36.81
CA GLU A 52 1.52 8.33 36.39
C GLU A 52 2.48 9.14 35.51
N ALA A 53 3.77 9.17 35.85
CA ALA A 53 4.79 9.83 35.01
C ALA A 53 4.87 9.20 33.60
N VAL A 54 4.79 7.86 33.52
CA VAL A 54 4.73 7.13 32.24
C VAL A 54 3.46 7.51 31.46
N ARG A 55 2.30 7.56 32.13
CA ARG A 55 1.03 7.95 31.51
C ARG A 55 1.11 9.36 30.92
N ILE A 56 1.68 10.32 31.66
CA ILE A 56 1.90 11.70 31.22
C ILE A 56 2.80 11.76 29.97
N ALA A 57 3.91 11.01 29.98
CA ALA A 57 4.83 10.97 28.85
C ALA A 57 4.18 10.37 27.60
N GLN A 58 3.41 9.28 27.75
CA GLN A 58 2.69 8.64 26.65
C GLN A 58 1.61 9.55 26.08
N GLU A 59 0.81 10.20 26.92
CA GLU A 59 -0.21 11.15 26.50
C GLU A 59 0.41 12.29 25.68
N ARG A 60 1.54 12.83 26.15
CA ARG A 60 2.27 13.86 25.40
C ARG A 60 2.77 13.33 24.06
N LEU A 61 3.32 12.12 24.03
CA LEU A 61 3.83 11.52 22.80
C LEU A 61 2.72 11.32 21.74
N GLU A 62 1.54 10.88 22.15
CA GLU A 62 0.40 10.72 21.24
C GLU A 62 -0.07 12.07 20.66
N ILE A 63 -0.04 13.14 21.46
CA ILE A 63 -0.31 14.50 20.96
C ILE A 63 0.72 14.90 19.90
N LEU A 64 2.02 14.62 20.12
CA LEU A 64 3.08 14.96 19.17
C LEU A 64 2.96 14.18 17.85
N ARG A 65 2.43 12.94 17.89
CA ARG A 65 2.16 12.12 16.69
C ARG A 65 0.91 12.56 15.93
N GLY A 66 0.01 13.31 16.55
CA GLY A 66 -1.28 13.72 15.99
C GLY A 66 -1.25 14.91 15.02
N TYR A 67 -0.11 15.24 14.41
CA TYR A 67 -0.03 16.33 13.43
C TYR A 67 -0.76 15.97 12.13
N ARG A 68 -1.30 16.99 11.43
CA ARG A 68 -2.16 16.81 10.24
C ARG A 68 -1.56 17.36 8.95
N SER A 69 -0.50 18.16 9.06
CA SER A 69 0.22 18.73 7.92
C SER A 69 1.67 18.95 8.28
N LEU A 70 2.56 19.05 7.28
CA LEU A 70 3.96 19.36 7.55
C LEU A 70 4.15 20.87 7.82
N ASP A 71 3.64 21.71 6.93
CA ASP A 71 3.97 23.14 6.88
C ASP A 71 2.83 24.07 7.40
N GLY A 72 1.74 23.51 7.95
CA GLY A 72 0.75 24.28 8.73
C GLY A 72 -0.41 24.93 7.97
N ALA A 73 -0.69 24.50 6.74
CA ALA A 73 -1.79 25.05 5.94
C ALA A 73 -3.19 24.88 6.59
N ASN A 74 -3.40 23.89 7.46
CA ASN A 74 -4.72 23.52 8.02
C ASN A 74 -4.68 23.05 9.50
N GLY A 75 -4.05 23.83 10.40
CA GLY A 75 -4.07 23.55 11.84
C GLY A 75 -2.79 22.90 12.38
N VAL A 76 -2.92 21.83 13.19
CA VAL A 76 -1.81 21.17 13.92
C VAL A 76 -0.73 20.69 12.95
N SER A 77 0.45 21.33 12.95
CA SER A 77 1.53 21.08 11.98
C SER A 77 2.73 20.38 12.61
N TYR A 78 3.44 19.56 11.83
CA TYR A 78 4.66 18.87 12.25
C TYR A 78 5.70 19.85 12.81
N GLU A 79 5.95 20.95 12.09
CA GLU A 79 6.97 21.92 12.49
C GLU A 79 6.63 22.68 13.77
N SER A 80 5.37 23.08 13.95
CA SER A 80 4.93 23.85 15.12
C SER A 80 4.61 22.99 16.34
N THR A 81 4.16 21.75 16.12
CA THR A 81 3.74 20.84 17.22
C THR A 81 4.95 20.17 17.85
N ILE A 82 5.95 19.82 17.03
CA ILE A 82 7.18 19.14 17.47
C ILE A 82 8.30 20.17 17.58
N ALA A 83 8.21 20.98 18.63
CA ALA A 83 9.18 22.01 18.97
C ALA A 83 9.70 21.82 20.41
N THR A 84 10.93 22.23 20.69
CA THR A 84 11.46 22.23 22.06
C THR A 84 10.59 23.11 22.96
N ALA A 85 10.22 22.59 24.12
CA ALA A 85 9.41 23.32 25.08
C ALA A 85 10.07 23.33 26.47
N PRO A 86 10.07 24.47 27.17
CA PRO A 86 10.60 24.55 28.53
C PRO A 86 9.71 23.74 29.49
N GLY A 87 10.26 23.37 30.65
CA GLY A 87 9.56 22.56 31.66
C GLY A 87 8.15 23.09 31.97
N GLN A 88 7.14 22.25 31.73
CA GLN A 88 5.73 22.58 31.96
C GLN A 88 5.18 21.78 33.15
N PRO A 89 4.50 22.44 34.11
CA PRO A 89 3.82 21.74 35.19
C PRO A 89 2.59 21.00 34.63
N MET A 90 2.45 19.73 34.99
CA MET A 90 1.35 18.88 34.54
C MET A 90 0.29 18.78 35.65
N PRO A 91 -0.93 19.30 35.43
CA PRO A 91 -1.99 19.21 36.43
C PRO A 91 -2.44 17.75 36.59
N THR A 92 -2.36 17.24 37.80
CA THR A 92 -2.91 15.92 38.14
C THR A 92 -4.10 16.09 39.08
N ALA A 93 -5.25 15.53 38.71
CA ALA A 93 -6.51 15.73 39.45
C ALA A 93 -6.56 14.96 40.78
N LEU A 94 -5.60 14.08 41.05
CA LEU A 94 -5.69 13.05 42.09
C LEU A 94 -4.42 12.85 42.94
N ALA A 95 -3.36 13.64 42.75
CA ALA A 95 -2.09 13.44 43.46
C ALA A 95 -1.54 14.72 44.10
N ASN A 96 -1.09 14.60 45.36
CA ASN A 96 -0.27 15.62 46.05
C ASN A 96 1.18 15.65 45.50
N THR A 97 1.37 15.31 44.23
CA THR A 97 2.67 15.19 43.57
C THR A 97 2.62 16.01 42.30
N GLU A 98 3.49 17.01 42.24
CA GLU A 98 3.65 17.87 41.07
C GLU A 98 4.62 17.21 40.10
N PHE A 99 4.23 17.16 38.83
CA PHE A 99 5.04 16.62 37.75
C PHE A 99 5.42 17.75 36.81
N THR A 100 6.67 17.75 36.36
CA THR A 100 7.19 18.71 35.36
C THR A 100 7.62 17.94 34.13
N LEU A 101 7.06 18.29 32.97
CA LEU A 101 7.39 17.71 31.67
C LEU A 101 8.38 18.61 30.94
N TYR A 102 9.54 18.07 30.57
CA TYR A 102 10.52 18.70 29.70
C TYR A 102 10.47 18.02 28.33
N GLN A 103 10.50 18.81 27.25
CA GLN A 103 10.49 18.33 25.88
C GLN A 103 11.66 18.95 25.11
N THR A 104 12.62 18.11 24.74
CA THR A 104 13.77 18.49 23.92
C THR A 104 13.60 17.90 22.52
N VAL A 105 13.75 18.72 21.49
CA VAL A 105 13.65 18.29 20.10
C VAL A 105 14.99 18.54 19.40
N THR A 106 15.48 17.52 18.71
CA THR A 106 16.67 17.58 17.86
C THR A 106 16.28 17.23 16.43
N GLU A 107 16.58 18.11 15.50
CA GLU A 107 16.36 17.87 14.07
C GLU A 107 17.47 16.96 13.53
N LEU A 108 17.09 16.00 12.68
CA LEU A 108 18.04 15.08 12.06
C LEU A 108 18.47 15.60 10.68
N GLU A 109 19.70 15.29 10.29
CA GLU A 109 20.32 15.75 9.04
C GLU A 109 19.45 15.43 7.80
N PRO A 110 19.45 16.31 6.79
CA PRO A 110 18.51 16.24 5.65
C PRO A 110 18.63 14.97 4.80
N GLU A 111 19.76 14.27 4.84
CA GLU A 111 19.97 13.00 4.12
C GLU A 111 19.17 11.82 4.72
N ALA A 112 18.76 11.90 5.99
CA ALA A 112 17.96 10.88 6.67
C ALA A 112 16.44 11.03 6.45
N GLY A 113 16.02 12.01 5.66
CA GLY A 113 14.63 12.42 5.50
C GLY A 113 14.18 13.37 6.61
N ARG A 114 13.00 13.99 6.43
CA ARG A 114 12.44 14.95 7.41
C ARG A 114 12.05 14.18 8.67
N ALA A 115 12.86 14.23 9.73
CA ALA A 115 12.61 13.55 10.99
C ALA A 115 13.13 14.37 12.18
N LYS A 116 12.45 14.24 13.33
CA LYS A 116 12.82 14.88 14.59
C LYS A 116 12.96 13.83 15.67
N MET A 117 14.05 13.88 16.41
CA MET A 117 14.20 13.14 17.65
C MET A 117 13.57 13.94 18.79
N VAL A 118 12.66 13.32 19.52
CA VAL A 118 11.99 13.93 20.68
C VAL A 118 12.40 13.18 21.93
N GLU A 119 12.92 13.91 22.90
CA GLU A 119 13.19 13.43 24.25
C GLU A 119 12.18 14.08 25.22
N LEU A 120 11.40 13.25 25.91
CA LEU A 120 10.46 13.66 26.94
C LEU A 120 10.97 13.18 28.29
N LYS A 121 11.17 14.14 29.21
CA LYS A 121 11.54 13.87 30.60
C LYS A 121 10.42 14.33 31.52
N VAL A 122 9.83 13.39 32.25
CA VAL A 122 8.84 13.69 33.29
C VAL A 122 9.49 13.57 34.64
N ALA A 123 9.73 14.71 35.29
CA ALA A 123 10.33 14.80 36.61
C ALA A 123 9.25 15.02 37.68
N TRP A 124 9.47 14.48 38.88
CA TRP A 124 8.65 14.80 40.04
C TRP A 124 9.48 14.78 41.32
N ARG A 125 8.89 15.39 42.35
CA ARG A 125 9.46 15.45 43.69
C ARG A 125 8.93 14.32 44.55
N ASP A 126 9.82 13.50 45.12
CA ASP A 126 9.47 12.64 46.24
C ASP A 126 9.11 13.51 47.47
N ARG A 127 8.10 13.10 48.24
CA ARG A 127 7.58 13.79 49.43
C ARG A 127 8.61 14.10 50.52
N ARG A 128 9.81 13.54 50.44
CA ARG A 128 10.93 13.75 51.38
C ARG A 128 12.06 14.59 50.80
N ALA A 129 12.00 14.96 49.53
CA ALA A 129 13.05 15.68 48.84
C ALA A 129 12.72 17.18 48.73
N GLU A 130 13.76 18.00 48.76
CA GLU A 130 13.66 19.46 48.63
C GLU A 130 13.46 19.89 47.17
N ASN A 131 14.03 19.13 46.22
CA ASN A 131 13.97 19.34 44.78
C ASN A 131 13.51 18.08 44.03
N ASP A 132 13.13 18.22 42.76
CA ASP A 132 12.84 17.10 41.85
C ASP A 132 14.02 16.11 41.83
N ASN A 133 13.75 14.88 42.23
CA ASN A 133 14.77 13.86 42.48
C ASN A 133 14.47 12.52 41.81
N GLN A 134 13.34 12.40 41.11
CA GLN A 134 12.95 11.24 40.34
C GLN A 134 12.48 11.69 38.96
N TRP A 135 12.76 10.89 37.93
CA TRP A 135 12.29 11.16 36.58
C TRP A 135 12.15 9.87 35.77
N VAL A 136 11.39 9.96 34.67
CA VAL A 136 11.36 8.96 33.60
C VAL A 136 11.66 9.68 32.29
N ASP A 137 12.55 9.10 31.48
CA ASP A 137 12.96 9.60 30.17
C ASP A 137 12.40 8.71 29.05
N PHE A 138 11.91 9.33 27.99
CA PHE A 138 11.45 8.69 26.78
C PHE A 138 12.10 9.36 25.57
N ALA A 139 12.72 8.58 24.69
CA ALA A 139 13.26 9.06 23.44
C ALA A 139 12.58 8.36 22.27
N THR A 140 12.20 9.10 21.24
CA THR A 140 11.57 8.55 20.04
C THR A 140 11.90 9.41 18.83
N PHE A 141 11.86 8.77 17.67
CA PHE A 141 11.87 9.45 16.39
C PHE A 141 10.43 9.68 15.93
N ILE A 142 10.17 10.87 15.38
CA ILE A 142 8.93 11.17 14.68
C ILE A 142 9.34 11.61 13.28
N ALA A 143 8.94 10.82 12.28
CA ALA A 143 9.13 11.19 10.88
C ALA A 143 8.09 12.25 10.49
N GLY A 144 8.51 13.23 9.68
CA GLY A 144 7.68 14.25 9.06
C GLY A 144 7.16 13.77 7.72
N THR A 145 6.34 12.72 7.73
CA THR A 145 5.64 12.20 6.57
C THR A 145 4.24 12.81 6.50
N PRO A 146 3.79 13.34 5.34
CA PRO A 146 2.42 13.79 5.19
C PRO A 146 1.44 12.64 5.55
N PRO A 147 0.47 12.85 6.46
CA PRO A 147 -0.43 11.77 6.90
C PRO A 147 -1.28 11.16 5.76
N ASP A 148 -1.58 11.96 4.73
CA ASP A 148 -2.19 11.54 3.47
C ASP A 148 -1.32 10.56 2.68
N LEU A 149 0.02 10.76 2.67
CA LEU A 149 0.95 9.83 2.03
C LEU A 149 1.07 8.49 2.77
N SER A 150 0.89 8.47 4.09
CA SER A 150 0.93 7.22 4.88
C SER A 150 -0.22 6.28 4.53
N GLY A 151 -1.38 6.83 4.14
CA GLY A 151 -2.49 6.08 3.56
C GLY A 151 -2.22 5.60 2.13
N ALA A 152 -1.45 6.38 1.36
CA ALA A 152 -1.04 6.03 0.00
C ALA A 152 -0.02 4.86 -0.04
N LEU A 153 0.67 4.53 1.05
CA LEU A 153 1.53 3.33 1.13
C LEU A 153 0.73 2.01 1.09
N PHE A 154 -0.57 2.06 1.40
CA PHE A 154 -1.49 0.93 1.25
C PHE A 154 -2.14 0.88 -0.14
N MET A 155 -1.90 1.90 -0.96
CA MET A 155 -2.31 1.94 -2.35
C MET A 155 -1.07 1.63 -3.22
N PRO A 156 -1.16 0.73 -4.22
CA PRO A 156 -0.09 0.64 -5.21
C PRO A 156 0.03 2.01 -5.88
N GLY A 157 1.13 2.72 -5.60
CA GLY A 157 1.40 4.01 -6.21
C GLY A 157 1.47 3.83 -7.73
N ASN A 158 0.72 4.65 -8.46
CA ASN A 158 0.83 4.70 -9.90
C ASN A 158 2.23 5.24 -10.21
N THR A 159 3.10 4.40 -10.78
CA THR A 159 4.49 4.74 -11.11
C THR A 159 4.49 5.92 -12.09
N THR A 160 4.82 7.12 -11.62
CA THR A 160 5.14 8.22 -12.52
C THR A 160 6.49 7.93 -13.19
N GLY A 161 6.69 8.38 -14.43
CA GLY A 161 7.90 8.11 -15.22
C GLY A 161 9.22 8.65 -14.64
N LEU A 162 9.20 9.22 -13.44
CA LEU A 162 10.37 9.69 -12.67
C LEU A 162 10.76 8.74 -11.52
N ALA A 163 9.90 7.80 -11.15
CA ALA A 163 10.27 6.74 -10.22
C ALA A 163 11.08 5.68 -10.96
N LEU A 164 12.31 5.40 -10.52
CA LEU A 164 13.11 4.25 -10.98
C LEU A 164 12.86 3.10 -9.99
N PRO A 165 11.93 2.16 -10.26
CA PRO A 165 11.54 1.16 -9.28
C PRO A 165 12.73 0.24 -8.99
N GLY A 166 13.40 0.38 -7.85
CA GLY A 166 14.63 -0.37 -7.57
C GLY A 166 15.83 0.06 -8.43
N GLY A 167 15.89 1.32 -8.88
CA GLY A 167 17.04 1.87 -9.62
C GLY A 167 17.13 1.43 -11.09
N ARG A 168 16.04 0.88 -11.65
CA ARG A 168 15.94 0.40 -13.04
C ARG A 168 15.00 1.26 -13.89
N HIS A 169 15.04 1.06 -15.20
CA HIS A 169 14.20 1.75 -16.17
C HIS A 169 12.71 1.70 -15.78
N PRO A 170 11.96 2.82 -15.83
CA PRO A 170 10.61 2.94 -15.29
C PRO A 170 9.57 2.05 -15.99
N ALA A 171 9.85 1.61 -17.22
CA ALA A 171 8.97 0.70 -17.95
C ALA A 171 9.07 -0.77 -17.52
N ILE A 172 10.05 -1.14 -16.68
CA ILE A 172 10.18 -2.52 -16.19
C ILE A 172 9.12 -2.73 -15.11
N PRO A 173 8.29 -3.79 -15.20
CA PRO A 173 7.29 -4.11 -14.18
C PRO A 173 7.91 -4.17 -12.77
N SER A 174 7.21 -3.63 -11.78
CA SER A 174 7.70 -3.58 -10.40
C SER A 174 7.90 -4.99 -9.81
N GLU A 175 7.14 -5.98 -10.30
CA GLU A 175 7.22 -7.38 -9.88
C GLU A 175 8.38 -8.15 -10.52
N ALA A 176 9.12 -7.55 -11.46
CA ALA A 176 10.30 -8.21 -12.02
C ALA A 176 11.38 -8.38 -10.95
N GLU A 177 11.99 -9.56 -10.90
CA GLU A 177 13.07 -9.89 -9.97
C GLU A 177 14.41 -9.39 -10.53
N LEU A 178 15.23 -8.77 -9.69
CA LEU A 178 16.56 -8.32 -10.08
C LEU A 178 17.52 -9.51 -10.11
N ASP A 179 18.23 -9.70 -11.22
CA ASP A 179 19.24 -10.77 -11.29
C ASP A 179 20.46 -10.42 -10.41
N GLU A 180 21.20 -11.42 -9.93
CA GLU A 180 22.34 -11.27 -9.00
C GLU A 180 23.44 -10.29 -9.48
N GLY A 181 23.52 -10.05 -10.80
CA GLY A 181 24.46 -9.10 -11.41
C GLY A 181 23.95 -7.67 -11.57
N GLY A 182 22.68 -7.38 -11.24
CA GLY A 182 22.09 -6.04 -11.25
C GLY A 182 21.87 -5.40 -12.64
N SER A 183 22.35 -6.01 -13.72
CA SER A 183 22.22 -5.48 -15.09
C SER A 183 20.88 -5.79 -15.76
N THR A 184 20.21 -6.85 -15.30
CA THR A 184 18.99 -7.38 -15.89
C THR A 184 17.94 -7.64 -14.82
N SER A 185 16.67 -7.58 -15.23
CA SER A 185 15.53 -7.98 -14.39
C SER A 185 14.71 -9.04 -15.11
N THR A 186 14.34 -10.10 -14.41
CA THR A 186 13.51 -11.19 -14.94
C THR A 186 12.07 -11.03 -14.48
N PHE A 187 11.14 -10.88 -15.42
CA PHE A 187 9.71 -10.81 -15.16
C PHE A 187 9.04 -12.16 -15.41
N ARG A 188 8.26 -12.63 -14.44
CA ARG A 188 7.52 -13.89 -14.48
C ARG A 188 6.12 -13.67 -13.96
N LEU A 189 5.11 -13.96 -14.77
CA LEU A 189 3.73 -14.05 -14.27
C LEU A 189 3.52 -15.45 -13.67
N PRO A 190 2.96 -15.55 -12.44
CA PRO A 190 2.34 -16.78 -11.99
C PRO A 190 1.33 -17.26 -13.03
N ASP A 191 1.27 -18.57 -13.28
CA ASP A 191 0.32 -19.19 -14.21
C ASP A 191 0.52 -18.89 -15.71
N SER A 192 1.60 -18.21 -16.11
CA SER A 192 1.95 -17.94 -17.52
C SER A 192 2.42 -19.17 -18.31
N GLY A 193 2.25 -20.38 -17.75
CA GLY A 193 2.87 -21.59 -18.26
C GLY A 193 4.40 -21.58 -18.12
N GLY A 194 4.99 -20.67 -17.34
CA GLY A 194 6.45 -20.59 -17.13
C GLY A 194 7.20 -19.73 -18.15
N VAL A 195 6.49 -18.88 -18.90
CA VAL A 195 7.11 -17.87 -19.76
C VAL A 195 7.73 -16.77 -18.89
N SER A 196 8.98 -16.41 -19.18
CA SER A 196 9.69 -15.32 -18.50
C SER A 196 10.38 -14.39 -19.48
N TRP A 197 10.40 -13.10 -19.17
CA TRP A 197 11.07 -12.07 -19.99
C TRP A 197 12.20 -11.43 -19.22
N VAL A 198 13.35 -11.30 -19.87
CA VAL A 198 14.54 -10.66 -19.29
C VAL A 198 14.66 -9.26 -19.87
N PHE A 199 14.69 -8.27 -19.00
CA PHE A 199 14.80 -6.86 -19.31
C PHE A 199 16.22 -6.36 -19.08
N ASN A 200 16.69 -5.44 -19.93
CA ASN A 200 17.87 -4.64 -19.63
C ASN A 200 17.48 -3.48 -18.69
N ASN A 201 18.13 -3.39 -17.53
CA ASN A 201 17.76 -2.40 -16.50
C ASN A 201 18.03 -0.95 -16.91
N LEU A 202 18.92 -0.69 -17.85
CA LEU A 202 19.24 0.65 -18.35
C LEU A 202 18.22 1.10 -19.41
N THR A 203 17.86 0.23 -20.35
CA THR A 203 17.05 0.61 -21.52
C THR A 203 15.57 0.22 -21.39
N GLY A 204 15.22 -0.68 -20.48
CA GLY A 204 13.85 -1.22 -20.36
C GLY A 204 13.43 -2.13 -21.51
N VAL A 205 14.35 -2.49 -22.41
CA VAL A 205 14.11 -3.40 -23.53
C VAL A 205 14.12 -4.84 -23.03
N ILE A 206 13.16 -5.64 -23.50
CA ILE A 206 13.21 -7.09 -23.35
C ILE A 206 14.31 -7.60 -24.28
N VAL A 207 15.33 -8.23 -23.72
CA VAL A 207 16.49 -8.75 -24.46
C VAL A 207 16.43 -10.26 -24.67
N SER A 208 15.62 -10.95 -23.87
CA SER A 208 15.44 -12.40 -23.98
C SER A 208 14.06 -12.84 -23.54
N ILE A 209 13.51 -13.81 -24.26
CA ILE A 209 12.24 -14.48 -23.93
C ILE A 209 12.56 -15.95 -23.65
N CYS A 210 12.19 -16.43 -22.48
CA CYS A 210 12.36 -17.81 -22.06
C CYS A 210 11.00 -18.48 -21.96
N MET A 211 10.90 -19.70 -22.50
CA MET A 211 9.72 -20.54 -22.35
C MET A 211 10.06 -21.69 -21.39
N PRO A 212 9.09 -22.33 -20.73
CA PRO A 212 9.33 -23.36 -19.70
C PRO A 212 10.20 -24.54 -20.17
N SER A 213 10.13 -24.90 -21.46
CA SER A 213 10.75 -26.10 -22.02
C SER A 213 11.80 -25.83 -23.09
N THR A 214 12.13 -24.56 -23.35
CA THR A 214 13.13 -24.18 -24.35
C THR A 214 14.14 -23.19 -23.77
N PRO A 215 15.40 -23.20 -24.27
CA PRO A 215 16.38 -22.21 -23.83
C PRO A 215 15.89 -20.80 -24.15
N CYS A 216 16.26 -19.86 -23.28
CA CYS A 216 16.04 -18.44 -23.49
C CYS A 216 16.56 -18.01 -24.87
N VAL A 217 15.68 -17.42 -25.69
CA VAL A 217 16.03 -16.92 -27.02
C VAL A 217 16.22 -15.42 -26.94
N ALA A 218 17.37 -14.94 -27.43
CA ALA A 218 17.64 -13.51 -27.55
C ALA A 218 16.65 -12.88 -28.54
N SER A 219 15.90 -11.90 -28.08
CA SER A 219 14.88 -11.21 -28.86
C SER A 219 14.68 -9.82 -28.30
N ASN A 220 14.81 -8.79 -29.16
CA ASN A 220 14.56 -7.41 -28.76
C ASN A 220 13.06 -7.13 -28.87
N ALA A 221 12.43 -6.76 -27.76
CA ALA A 221 11.02 -6.39 -27.72
C ALA A 221 10.79 -5.20 -26.79
N TYR A 222 9.78 -4.39 -27.13
CA TYR A 222 9.27 -3.38 -26.20
C TYR A 222 8.07 -3.93 -25.45
N LEU A 223 7.96 -3.56 -24.17
CA LEU A 223 6.78 -3.87 -23.37
C LEU A 223 5.62 -2.97 -23.78
N LEU A 224 4.47 -3.57 -24.07
CA LEU A 224 3.17 -2.90 -24.09
C LEU A 224 2.38 -3.41 -22.88
N SER A 225 1.99 -2.53 -21.96
CA SER A 225 1.22 -2.92 -20.79
C SER A 225 0.14 -1.92 -20.42
N GLY A 226 -0.88 -2.42 -19.74
CA GLY A 226 -2.00 -1.63 -19.25
C GLY A 226 -2.97 -2.48 -18.45
N TYR A 227 -4.07 -1.84 -18.09
CA TYR A 227 -5.15 -2.44 -17.33
C TYR A 227 -6.45 -2.42 -18.15
N VAL A 228 -7.22 -3.49 -18.04
CA VAL A 228 -8.59 -3.57 -18.54
C VAL A 228 -9.53 -3.56 -17.35
N ARG A 229 -10.47 -2.61 -17.34
CA ARG A 229 -11.53 -2.51 -16.34
C ARG A 229 -12.89 -2.80 -16.96
N PHE A 230 -13.85 -3.17 -16.13
CA PHE A 230 -15.20 -3.53 -16.55
C PHE A 230 -16.22 -2.66 -15.83
N ALA A 231 -17.22 -2.19 -16.57
CA ALA A 231 -18.40 -1.51 -16.06
C ALA A 231 -19.64 -2.01 -16.82
N THR A 232 -19.82 -3.33 -16.83
CA THR A 232 -20.92 -4.00 -17.52
C THR A 232 -22.16 -4.08 -16.62
N GLY A 233 -23.34 -4.29 -17.22
CA GLY A 233 -24.59 -4.48 -16.48
C GLY A 233 -25.29 -3.20 -16.01
N GLN A 234 -24.79 -2.03 -16.39
CA GLN A 234 -25.38 -0.72 -16.10
C GLN A 234 -25.10 0.27 -17.23
N SER A 235 -25.88 1.35 -17.31
CA SER A 235 -25.66 2.42 -18.29
C SER A 235 -24.34 3.15 -17.99
N PRO A 236 -23.48 3.41 -19.00
CA PRO A 236 -22.22 4.11 -18.79
C PRO A 236 -22.43 5.56 -18.35
N THR A 237 -21.69 5.99 -17.34
CA THR A 237 -21.62 7.38 -16.88
C THR A 237 -20.17 7.83 -16.75
N PRO A 238 -19.88 9.14 -16.71
CA PRO A 238 -18.52 9.64 -16.48
C PRO A 238 -17.87 9.10 -15.21
N GLU A 239 -18.63 9.02 -14.11
CA GLU A 239 -18.14 8.53 -12.83
C GLU A 239 -17.73 7.05 -12.91
N LEU A 240 -18.45 6.25 -13.71
CA LEU A 240 -18.09 4.86 -13.98
C LEU A 240 -16.83 4.71 -14.84
N ALA A 241 -16.51 5.71 -15.66
CA ALA A 241 -15.29 5.72 -16.47
C ALA A 241 -14.05 5.94 -15.59
N GLU A 242 -14.17 6.79 -14.58
CA GLU A 242 -13.10 7.12 -13.64
C GLU A 242 -12.96 6.09 -12.51
N VAL A 243 -14.09 5.65 -11.97
CA VAL A 243 -14.17 4.70 -10.87
C VAL A 243 -14.99 3.46 -11.27
N PRO A 244 -14.48 2.62 -12.20
CA PRO A 244 -15.15 1.37 -12.54
C PRO A 244 -15.32 0.45 -11.32
N PRO A 245 -16.42 -0.31 -11.23
CA PRO A 245 -16.65 -1.28 -10.16
C PRO A 245 -15.67 -2.48 -10.25
N SER A 246 -15.72 -3.34 -9.24
CA SER A 246 -15.04 -4.65 -9.28
C SER A 246 -15.65 -5.56 -10.35
N LEU A 247 -14.85 -6.49 -10.88
CA LEU A 247 -15.29 -7.47 -11.87
C LEU A 247 -16.42 -8.34 -11.32
N SER A 248 -17.54 -8.40 -12.04
CA SER A 248 -18.62 -9.35 -11.77
C SER A 248 -18.24 -10.78 -12.18
N GLU A 249 -19.02 -11.78 -11.75
CA GLU A 249 -18.84 -13.16 -12.21
C GLU A 249 -18.95 -13.27 -13.73
N ALA A 250 -19.87 -12.52 -14.35
CA ALA A 250 -20.04 -12.49 -15.80
C ALA A 250 -18.84 -11.86 -16.53
N ASP A 251 -18.21 -10.84 -15.94
CA ASP A 251 -16.99 -10.24 -16.48
C ASP A 251 -15.83 -11.22 -16.41
N GLN A 252 -15.66 -11.92 -15.28
CA GLN A 252 -14.63 -12.95 -15.10
C GLN A 252 -14.79 -14.08 -16.12
N ASP A 253 -16.02 -14.55 -16.32
CA ASP A 253 -16.39 -15.56 -17.30
C ASP A 253 -16.14 -15.15 -18.77
N SER A 254 -16.03 -13.85 -19.04
CA SER A 254 -15.76 -13.31 -20.38
C SER A 254 -14.26 -13.24 -20.72
N ILE A 255 -13.41 -13.42 -19.71
CA ILE A 255 -11.95 -13.40 -19.87
C ILE A 255 -11.50 -14.82 -20.24
N PRO A 256 -10.70 -15.02 -21.30
CA PRO A 256 -10.13 -16.31 -21.60
C PRO A 256 -9.19 -16.79 -20.49
N ASP A 257 -9.25 -18.08 -20.18
CA ASP A 257 -8.27 -18.74 -19.32
C ASP A 257 -6.90 -18.84 -20.03
N MET A 258 -5.82 -18.60 -19.30
CA MET A 258 -4.47 -18.84 -19.82
C MET A 258 -4.32 -20.31 -20.26
N PRO A 259 -3.69 -20.60 -21.42
CA PRO A 259 -2.81 -19.73 -22.20
C PRO A 259 -3.50 -18.95 -23.34
N ALA A 260 -4.84 -18.95 -23.44
CA ALA A 260 -5.52 -18.20 -24.49
C ALA A 260 -5.32 -16.68 -24.26
N PRO A 261 -4.92 -15.90 -25.28
CA PRO A 261 -4.61 -14.49 -25.10
C PRO A 261 -5.88 -13.68 -24.84
N PHE A 262 -5.88 -12.86 -23.79
CA PHE A 262 -6.93 -11.85 -23.57
C PHE A 262 -6.70 -10.57 -24.36
N VAL A 263 -5.43 -10.20 -24.58
CA VAL A 263 -5.03 -9.08 -25.44
C VAL A 263 -4.08 -9.61 -26.51
N THR A 264 -4.21 -9.09 -27.71
CA THR A 264 -3.38 -9.46 -28.86
C THR A 264 -2.87 -8.19 -29.54
N VAL A 265 -1.67 -8.22 -30.11
CA VAL A 265 -1.15 -7.09 -30.90
C VAL A 265 -0.90 -7.57 -32.33
N GLN A 266 -1.66 -7.01 -33.28
CA GLN A 266 -1.39 -7.18 -34.70
C GLN A 266 -0.47 -6.05 -35.16
N ARG A 267 0.80 -6.40 -35.39
CA ARG A 267 1.77 -5.46 -35.96
C ARG A 267 1.47 -5.21 -37.43
N THR A 268 1.82 -4.03 -37.92
CA THR A 268 1.82 -3.68 -39.34
C THR A 268 3.22 -3.89 -39.94
N GLY A 269 3.27 -4.26 -41.22
CA GLY A 269 4.51 -4.56 -41.93
C GLY A 269 4.23 -5.37 -43.19
N SER A 270 5.23 -5.48 -44.07
CA SER A 270 5.20 -6.35 -45.24
C SER A 270 6.46 -7.23 -45.26
N PRO A 271 6.34 -8.56 -45.18
CA PRO A 271 5.09 -9.32 -44.97
C PRO A 271 4.43 -9.01 -43.62
N LEU A 272 3.13 -9.28 -43.50
CA LEU A 272 2.39 -9.05 -42.26
C LEU A 272 3.02 -9.88 -41.13
N PRO A 273 3.47 -9.25 -40.02
CA PRO A 273 4.05 -9.99 -38.91
C PRO A 273 3.01 -10.86 -38.20
N PRO A 274 3.44 -11.95 -37.52
CA PRO A 274 2.55 -12.75 -36.71
C PRO A 274 1.93 -11.92 -35.57
N VAL A 275 0.73 -12.34 -35.15
CA VAL A 275 0.05 -11.78 -33.97
C VAL A 275 0.90 -12.04 -32.73
N VAL A 276 1.00 -11.03 -31.87
CA VAL A 276 1.66 -11.15 -30.57
C VAL A 276 0.60 -11.42 -29.52
N ASP A 277 0.69 -12.57 -28.88
CA ASP A 277 -0.18 -12.96 -27.77
C ASP A 277 0.34 -12.36 -26.47
N CYS A 278 -0.52 -11.62 -25.77
CA CYS A 278 -0.17 -10.98 -24.50
C CYS A 278 -0.50 -11.91 -23.34
N LEU A 279 0.29 -11.80 -22.28
CA LEU A 279 0.02 -12.43 -20.99
C LEU A 279 -0.96 -11.55 -20.20
N HIS A 280 -1.84 -12.15 -19.42
CA HIS A 280 -2.74 -11.41 -18.53
C HIS A 280 -2.84 -12.03 -17.13
N ARG A 281 -3.24 -11.20 -16.16
CA ARG A 281 -3.55 -11.61 -14.80
C ARG A 281 -4.81 -10.92 -14.32
N VAL A 282 -5.74 -11.71 -13.77
CA VAL A 282 -7.03 -11.22 -13.28
C VAL A 282 -6.90 -10.84 -11.81
N PHE A 283 -7.40 -9.66 -11.46
CA PHE A 283 -7.60 -9.18 -10.10
C PHE A 283 -9.07 -8.85 -9.89
N ALA A 284 -9.49 -8.67 -8.63
CA ALA A 284 -10.88 -8.38 -8.29
C ALA A 284 -11.44 -7.10 -8.97
N GLY A 285 -10.58 -6.12 -9.30
CA GLY A 285 -11.02 -4.84 -9.88
C GLY A 285 -10.54 -4.55 -11.30
N TYR A 286 -9.62 -5.34 -11.85
CA TYR A 286 -9.06 -5.12 -13.18
C TYR A 286 -8.32 -6.37 -13.68
N VAL A 287 -8.04 -6.39 -14.98
CA VAL A 287 -7.12 -7.35 -15.59
C VAL A 287 -5.87 -6.62 -16.03
N ALA A 288 -4.70 -7.00 -15.51
CA ALA A 288 -3.43 -6.49 -16.00
C ALA A 288 -3.00 -7.31 -17.22
N TYR A 289 -2.53 -6.65 -18.28
CA TYR A 289 -1.99 -7.33 -19.44
C TYR A 289 -0.59 -6.82 -19.80
N TYR A 290 0.20 -7.70 -20.40
CA TYR A 290 1.58 -7.45 -20.78
C TYR A 290 1.87 -8.12 -22.12
N CYS A 291 2.40 -7.37 -23.08
CA CYS A 291 2.81 -7.89 -24.38
C CYS A 291 4.29 -7.61 -24.61
N ALA A 292 5.04 -8.62 -25.02
CA ALA A 292 6.40 -8.47 -25.51
C ALA A 292 6.34 -8.25 -27.04
N VAL A 293 6.28 -7.00 -27.48
CA VAL A 293 6.14 -6.69 -28.92
C VAL A 293 7.53 -6.72 -29.58
N PRO A 294 7.82 -7.73 -30.42
CA PRO A 294 9.17 -7.91 -30.97
C PRO A 294 9.49 -6.81 -31.98
N LEU A 295 10.75 -6.41 -32.01
CA LEU A 295 11.30 -5.53 -33.04
C LEU A 295 11.80 -6.37 -34.21
N ALA A 296 11.61 -5.88 -35.43
CA ALA A 296 12.22 -6.51 -36.59
C ALA A 296 13.73 -6.23 -36.59
N SER A 297 14.56 -7.15 -37.06
CA SER A 297 16.03 -7.06 -36.96
C SER A 297 16.64 -5.78 -37.57
N ALA A 298 15.93 -5.16 -38.52
CA ALA A 298 16.34 -3.92 -39.20
C ALA A 298 15.62 -2.65 -38.69
N SER A 299 14.69 -2.77 -37.75
CA SER A 299 13.88 -1.66 -37.23
C SER A 299 14.04 -1.51 -35.72
N THR A 300 14.18 -0.28 -35.25
CA THR A 300 14.10 0.06 -33.82
C THR A 300 12.69 0.45 -33.39
N THR A 301 11.72 0.37 -34.31
CA THR A 301 10.33 0.73 -34.08
C THR A 301 9.36 -0.38 -34.47
N TRP A 302 8.15 -0.31 -33.93
CA TRP A 302 7.01 -1.09 -34.39
C TRP A 302 5.76 -0.23 -34.54
N SER A 303 4.87 -0.66 -35.42
CA SER A 303 3.55 -0.08 -35.65
C SER A 303 2.53 -1.22 -35.59
N GLY A 304 1.29 -0.95 -35.20
CA GLY A 304 0.30 -2.00 -34.99
C GLY A 304 -0.95 -1.56 -34.25
N ARG A 305 -1.83 -2.52 -33.96
CA ARG A 305 -3.05 -2.32 -33.18
C ARG A 305 -3.17 -3.40 -32.11
N SER A 306 -3.54 -3.01 -30.90
CA SER A 306 -3.90 -3.94 -29.82
C SER A 306 -5.40 -4.23 -29.84
N THR A 307 -5.79 -5.50 -29.70
CA THR A 307 -7.18 -5.97 -29.71
C THR A 307 -7.47 -6.85 -28.49
N LEU A 308 -8.66 -6.70 -27.89
CA LEU A 308 -9.12 -7.53 -26.77
C LEU A 308 -9.88 -8.74 -27.32
N GLN A 309 -9.63 -9.91 -26.74
CA GLN A 309 -10.25 -11.18 -27.10
C GLN A 309 -11.13 -11.63 -25.92
N LEU A 310 -12.45 -11.65 -26.11
CA LEU A 310 -13.42 -12.02 -25.07
C LEU A 310 -14.02 -13.39 -25.42
N SER A 311 -14.01 -14.34 -24.47
CA SER A 311 -14.29 -15.77 -24.70
C SER A 311 -15.78 -16.12 -24.83
N LYS A 312 -16.69 -15.36 -24.20
CA LYS A 312 -18.16 -15.58 -24.25
C LYS A 312 -18.95 -14.56 -25.07
N LEU A 313 -18.29 -13.57 -25.65
CA LEU A 313 -18.90 -12.62 -26.58
C LEU A 313 -18.12 -12.59 -27.87
N ALA A 314 -18.46 -13.54 -28.75
CA ALA A 314 -18.07 -13.67 -30.16
C ALA A 314 -16.83 -12.85 -30.56
N THR A 315 -15.70 -13.55 -30.67
CA THR A 315 -14.64 -13.23 -31.64
C THR A 315 -15.21 -12.46 -32.81
N LEU A 316 -14.70 -11.26 -33.09
CA LEU A 316 -14.70 -10.83 -34.47
C LEU A 316 -13.29 -10.85 -35.02
N PRO A 317 -13.08 -11.62 -36.10
CA PRO A 317 -11.97 -11.38 -36.99
C PRO A 317 -11.96 -9.91 -37.41
N ARG A 318 -10.75 -9.43 -37.70
CA ARG A 318 -10.56 -8.38 -38.69
C ARG A 318 -11.33 -8.81 -39.94
N ASP A 319 -12.22 -7.93 -40.39
CA ASP A 319 -13.02 -8.06 -41.62
C ASP A 319 -14.35 -8.85 -41.48
N ASP A 320 -15.42 -8.20 -41.93
CA ASP A 320 -16.79 -8.69 -42.19
C ASP A 320 -17.75 -8.88 -41.00
N VAL A 321 -18.47 -7.81 -40.59
CA VAL A 321 -19.92 -7.60 -40.80
C VAL A 321 -20.30 -6.16 -40.35
N PRO A 322 -20.79 -5.28 -41.24
CA PRO A 322 -21.39 -4.01 -40.84
C PRO A 322 -22.78 -4.29 -40.23
N GLY A 323 -22.88 -4.36 -38.91
CA GLY A 323 -24.17 -4.34 -38.20
C GLY A 323 -24.23 -5.09 -36.87
N THR A 324 -23.49 -6.18 -36.68
CA THR A 324 -23.68 -7.13 -35.56
C THR A 324 -22.80 -6.86 -34.33
N LEU A 325 -21.94 -5.85 -34.41
CA LEU A 325 -21.12 -5.32 -33.29
C LEU A 325 -21.77 -4.17 -32.53
N ARG A 326 -22.89 -3.67 -33.05
CA ARG A 326 -23.61 -2.51 -32.51
C ARG A 326 -24.92 -2.93 -31.85
N ASP A 327 -25.12 -4.23 -31.67
CA ASP A 327 -26.30 -4.75 -31.00
C ASP A 327 -26.20 -4.43 -29.51
N ALA A 328 -27.31 -3.94 -28.96
CA ALA A 328 -27.39 -3.47 -27.58
C ALA A 328 -27.07 -4.57 -26.54
N ASP A 329 -27.07 -5.84 -26.96
CA ASP A 329 -26.77 -7.00 -26.11
C ASP A 329 -25.29 -7.43 -26.13
N LYS A 330 -24.40 -6.62 -26.72
CA LYS A 330 -22.96 -6.91 -26.83
C LYS A 330 -22.12 -6.09 -25.85
N LEU A 331 -20.80 -6.33 -25.88
CA LEU A 331 -19.82 -5.52 -25.16
C LEU A 331 -19.15 -4.52 -26.12
N ARG A 332 -18.72 -3.39 -25.56
CA ARG A 332 -17.97 -2.35 -26.24
C ARG A 332 -16.68 -2.11 -25.48
N VAL A 333 -15.58 -1.93 -26.22
CA VAL A 333 -14.27 -1.62 -25.65
C VAL A 333 -13.95 -0.16 -25.93
N CYS A 334 -13.67 0.57 -24.86
CA CYS A 334 -13.24 1.95 -24.86
C CYS A 334 -11.77 2.00 -24.47
N ARG A 335 -11.00 2.91 -25.07
CA ARG A 335 -9.61 3.21 -24.69
C ARG A 335 -9.55 4.55 -23.98
N TYR A 336 -8.70 4.66 -22.97
CA TYR A 336 -8.43 5.92 -22.29
C TYR A 336 -7.46 6.74 -23.12
N THR A 337 -7.91 7.89 -23.64
CA THR A 337 -7.11 8.78 -24.49
C THR A 337 -7.61 10.23 -24.33
N PRO A 338 -6.72 11.24 -24.36
CA PRO A 338 -7.14 12.63 -24.27
C PRO A 338 -8.01 13.08 -25.47
N MET A 339 -7.88 12.43 -26.64
CA MET A 339 -8.63 12.79 -27.84
C MET A 339 -8.73 11.64 -28.87
N PRO A 340 -9.58 11.75 -29.92
CA PRO A 340 -9.81 10.65 -30.87
C PRO A 340 -8.58 10.16 -31.62
N ARG A 341 -7.65 11.06 -31.94
CA ARG A 341 -6.43 10.77 -32.69
C ARG A 341 -5.24 11.44 -32.02
N PRO A 342 -4.77 10.93 -30.88
CA PRO A 342 -3.65 11.54 -30.19
C PRO A 342 -2.36 11.32 -31.01
N PRO A 343 -1.46 12.32 -31.09
CA PRO A 343 -0.24 12.21 -31.89
C PRO A 343 0.83 11.34 -31.21
N ARG A 344 0.71 11.06 -29.90
CA ARG A 344 1.69 10.29 -29.15
C ARG A 344 1.17 8.89 -28.88
N ASN A 345 2.00 7.88 -29.08
CA ASN A 345 1.65 6.50 -28.74
C ASN A 345 1.36 6.30 -27.25
N ILE A 346 1.99 7.07 -26.36
CA ILE A 346 1.75 6.99 -24.91
C ILE A 346 0.32 7.40 -24.53
N ASP A 347 -0.33 8.21 -25.36
CA ASP A 347 -1.72 8.65 -25.17
C ASP A 347 -2.73 7.59 -25.65
N HIS A 348 -2.27 6.38 -25.99
CA HIS A 348 -3.11 5.26 -26.40
C HIS A 348 -3.96 5.55 -27.64
N PRO A 349 -3.34 5.76 -28.82
CA PRO A 349 -4.07 5.90 -30.08
C PRO A 349 -4.76 4.58 -30.49
N LEU A 350 -5.70 4.67 -31.45
CA LEU A 350 -6.32 3.47 -32.04
C LEU A 350 -5.28 2.58 -32.72
N ASP A 351 -4.37 3.21 -33.48
CA ASP A 351 -3.28 2.57 -34.19
C ASP A 351 -1.96 3.18 -33.69
N TYR A 352 -1.07 2.32 -33.23
CA TYR A 352 0.28 2.69 -32.85
C TYR A 352 1.14 2.88 -34.10
N VAL A 353 1.90 3.97 -34.14
CA VAL A 353 2.74 4.34 -35.27
C VAL A 353 4.14 4.67 -34.78
N ASP A 354 5.15 3.97 -35.31
CA ASP A 354 6.57 4.20 -35.06
C ASP A 354 6.93 4.26 -33.56
N VAL A 355 6.46 3.25 -32.81
CA VAL A 355 6.73 3.12 -31.37
C VAL A 355 8.22 2.87 -31.14
N VAL A 356 8.88 3.80 -30.45
CA VAL A 356 10.33 3.82 -30.17
C VAL A 356 10.70 3.42 -28.73
N GLY A 357 9.79 2.80 -27.99
CA GLY A 357 10.03 2.41 -26.60
C GLY A 357 8.89 1.59 -26.00
N ALA A 358 9.05 1.22 -24.73
CA ALA A 358 7.98 0.58 -23.98
C ALA A 358 6.82 1.57 -23.74
N LEU A 359 5.59 1.07 -23.84
CA LEU A 359 4.36 1.80 -23.62
C LEU A 359 3.62 1.17 -22.45
N THR A 360 3.53 1.92 -21.35
CA THR A 360 2.73 1.55 -20.18
C THR A 360 1.43 2.34 -20.15
N ASN A 361 0.49 1.97 -19.28
CA ASN A 361 -0.80 2.65 -19.10
C ASN A 361 -1.68 2.69 -20.36
N GLN A 362 -1.57 1.67 -21.22
CA GLN A 362 -2.43 1.52 -22.40
C GLN A 362 -3.75 0.88 -21.97
N ASN A 363 -4.57 1.67 -21.26
CA ASN A 363 -5.72 1.15 -20.51
C ASN A 363 -6.99 1.06 -21.36
N PHE A 364 -7.83 0.07 -21.05
CA PHE A 364 -9.14 -0.14 -21.67
C PHE A 364 -10.26 -0.21 -20.62
N LEU A 365 -11.45 0.20 -21.03
CA LEU A 365 -12.70 0.05 -20.30
C LEU A 365 -13.69 -0.77 -21.14
N VAL A 366 -14.20 -1.85 -20.58
CA VAL A 366 -15.22 -2.70 -21.21
C VAL A 366 -16.57 -2.35 -20.60
N ILE A 367 -17.53 -1.99 -21.44
CA ILE A 367 -18.89 -1.62 -21.04
C ILE A 367 -19.92 -2.47 -21.78
N SER A 368 -21.14 -2.52 -21.26
CA SER A 368 -22.29 -2.97 -22.04
C SER A 368 -22.49 -2.04 -23.24
N ALA A 369 -22.69 -2.61 -24.43
CA ALA A 369 -22.93 -1.84 -25.65
C ALA A 369 -24.37 -1.28 -25.72
N GLY A 370 -25.25 -1.70 -24.80
CA GLY A 370 -26.63 -1.25 -24.69
C GLY A 370 -27.40 -2.00 -23.60
N ASP A 371 -28.73 -1.80 -23.59
CA ASP A 371 -29.69 -2.43 -22.67
C ASP A 371 -30.80 -3.23 -23.40
N GLY A 372 -30.51 -3.65 -24.64
CA GLY A 372 -31.46 -4.28 -25.56
C GLY A 372 -32.34 -3.29 -26.36
N SER A 373 -32.46 -2.02 -25.92
CA SER A 373 -33.27 -0.99 -26.60
C SER A 373 -32.44 0.23 -27.03
N ASN A 374 -31.50 0.64 -26.18
CA ASN A 374 -30.61 1.77 -26.37
C ASN A 374 -29.20 1.28 -26.63
N ARG A 375 -28.46 2.03 -27.47
CA ARG A 375 -27.03 1.80 -27.71
C ARG A 375 -26.24 2.78 -26.85
N PHE A 376 -25.24 2.27 -26.14
CA PHE A 376 -24.35 3.08 -25.34
C PHE A 376 -23.07 3.41 -26.09
N ALA A 377 -22.62 4.65 -25.94
CA ALA A 377 -21.31 5.12 -26.36
C ALA A 377 -20.31 4.98 -25.21
N CYS A 378 -19.02 5.09 -25.53
CA CYS A 378 -18.01 5.23 -24.49
C CYS A 378 -18.28 6.51 -23.68
N PRO A 379 -18.29 6.43 -22.34
CA PRO A 379 -18.56 7.58 -21.49
C PRO A 379 -17.45 8.64 -21.63
N ASP A 380 -17.85 9.91 -21.71
CA ASP A 380 -16.92 11.02 -21.54
C ASP A 380 -16.43 11.08 -20.09
N ASP A 381 -15.36 11.84 -19.86
CA ASP A 381 -14.78 12.07 -18.52
C ASP A 381 -15.65 13.04 -17.70
N ASP A 382 -15.54 13.01 -16.37
CA ASP A 382 -16.23 13.99 -15.52
C ASP A 382 -15.64 15.38 -15.80
N PRO A 383 -16.45 16.39 -16.19
CA PRO A 383 -15.94 17.74 -16.42
C PRO A 383 -15.33 18.39 -15.15
N ASP A 384 -15.63 17.86 -13.96
CA ASP A 384 -15.19 18.41 -12.67
C ASP A 384 -13.87 17.79 -12.14
N THR A 385 -13.26 16.84 -12.86
CA THR A 385 -12.01 16.17 -12.46
C THR A 385 -10.87 16.46 -13.45
N ALA A 386 -9.64 16.46 -12.93
CA ALA A 386 -8.42 16.60 -13.74
C ALA A 386 -7.41 15.51 -13.34
N PRO A 387 -6.66 14.91 -14.28
CA PRO A 387 -6.55 15.24 -15.71
C PRO A 387 -7.64 14.61 -16.59
N MET A 388 -8.09 15.34 -17.61
CA MET A 388 -9.06 14.85 -18.59
C MET A 388 -8.52 13.69 -19.42
N THR A 389 -8.85 12.45 -19.07
CA THR A 389 -8.63 11.26 -19.90
C THR A 389 -9.97 10.71 -20.37
N LYS A 390 -10.41 11.15 -21.55
CA LYS A 390 -11.66 10.67 -22.16
C LYS A 390 -11.59 9.18 -22.45
N THR A 391 -12.73 8.51 -22.43
CA THR A 391 -12.82 7.16 -23.01
C THR A 391 -13.41 7.24 -24.41
N LEU A 392 -12.72 6.63 -25.39
CA LEU A 392 -13.14 6.65 -26.79
C LEU A 392 -13.24 5.25 -27.35
N GLU A 393 -14.11 5.08 -28.34
CA GLU A 393 -14.37 3.79 -28.97
C GLU A 393 -13.10 3.18 -29.56
N HIS A 394 -12.84 1.94 -29.16
CA HIS A 394 -11.71 1.14 -29.61
C HIS A 394 -12.15 -0.11 -30.36
N GLN A 395 -13.09 -0.86 -29.77
CA GLN A 395 -13.76 -1.98 -30.45
C GLN A 395 -15.28 -1.89 -30.26
N PRO A 396 -16.07 -2.12 -31.33
CA PRO A 396 -15.64 -2.44 -32.70
C PRO A 396 -14.88 -1.29 -33.38
N GLU A 397 -14.27 -1.54 -34.53
CA GLU A 397 -13.57 -0.48 -35.27
C GLU A 397 -14.53 0.70 -35.53
N PRO A 398 -14.14 1.94 -35.17
CA PRO A 398 -14.97 3.11 -35.43
C PRO A 398 -15.29 3.22 -36.93
N GLU A 399 -16.53 3.57 -37.26
CA GLU A 399 -16.90 3.81 -38.66
C GLU A 399 -16.00 4.92 -39.25
N PRO A 400 -15.54 4.77 -40.51
CA PRO A 400 -14.82 5.84 -41.17
C PRO A 400 -15.72 7.07 -41.22
N VAL A 401 -15.25 8.18 -40.65
CA VAL A 401 -15.95 9.47 -40.75
C VAL A 401 -16.15 9.76 -42.24
N PRO A 402 -17.39 9.97 -42.71
CA PRO A 402 -17.62 10.29 -44.11
C PRO A 402 -16.80 11.53 -44.44
N THR A 403 -15.85 11.39 -45.35
CA THR A 403 -15.12 12.52 -45.91
C THR A 403 -16.14 13.41 -46.60
N THR A 404 -16.48 14.53 -45.97
CA THR A 404 -17.16 15.63 -46.66
C THR A 404 -16.19 16.11 -47.73
N THR A 405 -16.36 15.63 -48.95
CA THR A 405 -15.77 16.24 -50.14
C THR A 405 -16.34 17.65 -50.22
N SER A 406 -15.53 18.63 -49.86
CA SER A 406 -15.79 20.05 -50.14
C SER A 406 -15.51 20.35 -51.60
#